data_AF-B2W066-F1
#
_entry.id   AF-B2W066-F1
#
_cell.length_a   1.000
_cell.length_b   1.000
_cell.length_c   1.000
_cell.angle_alpha   90.00
_cell.angle_beta   90.00
_cell.angle_gamma   90.00
#
_symmetry.space_group_name_H-M   'P 1'
#
loop_
_entity.id
_entity.type
_entity.pdbx_description
1 polymer ?
#
loop_
_entity_poly.entity_id
_entity_poly.type
_entity_poly.pdbx_seq_one_letter_code
_entity_poly.pdbx_strand_id
1 'polypeptide(L)'
;MSPHRFIVLAITPDDPNIKTIKVKVRVSTLQEHSPLFSYIEHISHVPTTHITLPNTSPLVLTSLIHWLKTGNAPPHLSAASFPFILKHWVLARALGLWRYQNACIRLGLSAMQSKHSICEIETVKWVYENTHPGSTLRDFVIKIFCQRGGPVTKEVFSKGVEELGIVRDLSYWLWVLEKARGIPEKTLKKPDWTGELYPLPEFLVFDETGNQMPDKFHFVGDEGAFWGAEAVAKQLGLC
;
A
#
# COMPACT_ATOMS: atom_id res chain seq x y z
N MET A 1 -35.86 15.10 -6.88
CA MET A 1 -34.57 15.11 -6.17
C MET A 1 -34.29 13.72 -5.66
N SER A 2 -33.25 13.05 -6.14
CA SER A 2 -32.88 11.73 -5.60
C SER A 2 -32.39 11.92 -4.16
N PRO A 3 -32.92 11.20 -3.16
CA PRO A 3 -32.48 11.35 -1.78
C PRO A 3 -30.97 11.10 -1.71
N HIS A 4 -30.22 12.00 -1.07
CA HIS A 4 -28.78 11.80 -0.90
C HIS A 4 -28.55 10.53 -0.07
N ARG A 5 -28.06 9.47 -0.72
CA ARG A 5 -27.73 8.19 -0.09
C ARG A 5 -26.31 8.27 0.48
N PHE A 6 -26.14 7.83 1.72
CA PHE A 6 -24.85 7.85 2.41
C PHE A 6 -24.49 6.48 2.93
N ILE A 7 -23.21 6.14 2.86
CA ILE A 7 -22.59 5.02 3.57
C ILE A 7 -21.76 5.59 4.72
N VAL A 8 -21.74 4.88 5.84
CA VAL A 8 -20.88 5.20 6.97
C VAL A 8 -19.66 4.30 6.91
N LEU A 9 -18.50 4.89 6.63
CA LEU A 9 -17.22 4.20 6.74
C LEU A 9 -16.69 4.35 8.17
N ALA A 10 -16.21 3.26 8.77
CA ALA A 10 -15.72 3.22 10.13
C ALA A 10 -14.30 2.66 10.19
N ILE A 11 -13.45 3.34 10.95
CA ILE A 11 -12.14 2.82 11.36
C ILE A 11 -12.19 2.57 12.86
N THR A 12 -11.82 1.36 13.25
CA THR A 12 -11.61 0.97 14.64
C THR A 12 -10.10 0.92 14.88
N PRO A 13 -9.56 1.86 15.67
CA PRO A 13 -8.15 1.82 16.05
C PRO A 13 -7.85 0.57 16.90
N ASP A 14 -6.61 0.08 16.84
CA ASP A 14 -6.15 -1.02 17.71
C ASP A 14 -6.13 -0.64 19.20
N ASP A 15 -5.97 0.66 19.52
CA ASP A 15 -6.02 1.14 20.89
C ASP A 15 -7.49 1.28 21.35
N PRO A 16 -7.93 0.49 22.36
CA PRO A 16 -9.30 0.52 22.85
C PRO A 16 -9.70 1.87 23.47
N ASN A 17 -8.73 2.74 23.81
CA ASN A 17 -8.99 4.07 24.34
C ASN A 17 -9.30 5.09 23.23
N ILE A 18 -9.02 4.77 21.96
CA ILE A 18 -9.31 5.66 20.84
C ILE A 18 -10.70 5.33 20.29
N LYS A 19 -11.59 6.32 20.30
CA LYS A 19 -12.95 6.17 19.77
C LYS A 19 -12.93 5.82 18.28
N THR A 20 -13.76 4.86 17.89
CA THR A 20 -14.08 4.57 16.48
C THR A 20 -14.48 5.84 15.74
N ILE A 21 -13.86 6.06 14.59
CA ILE A 21 -14.16 7.23 13.75
C ILE A 21 -15.04 6.82 12.60
N LYS A 22 -16.12 7.58 12.40
CA LYS A 22 -17.17 7.32 11.41
C LYS A 22 -17.25 8.49 10.44
N VAL A 23 -17.07 8.22 9.16
CA VAL A 23 -17.15 9.22 8.10
C VAL A 23 -18.32 8.88 7.18
N LYS A 24 -19.23 9.83 7.00
CA LYS A 24 -20.34 9.73 6.04
C LYS A 24 -19.85 10.09 4.65
N VAL A 25 -20.03 9.18 3.69
CA VAL A 25 -19.64 9.35 2.29
C VAL A 25 -20.87 9.16 1.41
N ARG A 26 -21.02 9.99 0.39
CA ARG A 26 -22.12 9.84 -0.58
C ARG A 26 -21.89 8.56 -1.38
N VAL A 27 -22.94 7.77 -1.58
CA VAL A 27 -22.89 6.55 -2.40
C VAL A 27 -22.39 6.88 -3.80
N SER A 28 -22.86 7.99 -4.39
CA SER A 28 -22.45 8.42 -5.73
C SER A 28 -20.94 8.66 -5.85
N THR A 29 -20.28 9.19 -4.82
CA THR A 29 -18.82 9.41 -4.82
C THR A 29 -18.08 8.07 -4.85
N LEU A 30 -18.57 7.06 -4.14
CA LEU A 30 -17.94 5.74 -4.15
C LEU A 30 -18.20 5.01 -5.48
N GLN A 31 -19.41 5.11 -6.02
CA GLN A 31 -19.78 4.54 -7.32
C GLN A 31 -18.96 5.09 -8.48
N GLU A 32 -18.64 6.39 -8.45
CA GLU A 32 -17.83 7.04 -9.48
C GLU A 32 -16.41 6.48 -9.56
N HIS A 33 -15.85 6.05 -8.42
CA HIS A 33 -14.42 5.71 -8.31
C HIS A 33 -14.14 4.23 -8.07
N SER A 34 -15.15 3.45 -7.66
CA SER A 34 -14.98 2.04 -7.30
C SER A 34 -16.08 1.17 -7.91
N PRO A 35 -15.71 0.22 -8.79
CA PRO A 35 -16.64 -0.80 -9.31
C PRO A 35 -17.34 -1.59 -8.20
N LEU A 36 -16.71 -1.73 -7.03
CA LEU A 36 -17.26 -2.44 -5.88
C LEU A 36 -18.59 -1.87 -5.41
N PHE A 37 -18.83 -0.56 -5.56
CA PHE A 37 -20.06 0.10 -5.10
C PHE A 37 -21.11 0.26 -6.20
N SER A 38 -20.80 -0.15 -7.44
CA SER A 38 -21.69 -0.02 -8.59
C SER A 38 -23.04 -0.73 -8.40
N TYR A 39 -23.07 -1.85 -7.67
CA TYR A 39 -24.29 -2.63 -7.40
C TYR A 39 -25.35 -1.91 -6.53
N ILE A 40 -24.99 -0.77 -5.89
CA ILE A 40 -25.90 0.01 -5.04
C ILE A 40 -26.83 0.89 -5.90
N GLU A 41 -27.67 0.25 -6.71
CA GLU A 41 -28.62 0.93 -7.60
C GLU A 41 -29.88 1.41 -6.85
N HIS A 42 -30.30 0.64 -5.84
CA HIS A 42 -31.51 0.91 -5.04
C HIS A 42 -31.17 1.24 -3.58
N ILE A 43 -32.09 1.96 -2.92
CA ILE A 43 -31.90 2.35 -1.51
C ILE A 43 -31.85 1.15 -0.57
N SER A 44 -32.54 0.07 -0.92
CA SER A 44 -32.50 -1.23 -0.22
C SER A 44 -31.12 -1.89 -0.26
N HIS A 45 -30.26 -1.52 -1.22
CA HIS A 45 -28.89 -2.05 -1.32
C HIS A 45 -27.89 -1.22 -0.52
N VAL A 46 -28.29 -0.06 0.03
CA VAL A 46 -27.41 0.76 0.86
C VAL A 46 -27.26 0.06 2.22
N PRO A 47 -26.02 -0.29 2.65
CA PRO A 47 -25.81 -0.90 3.96
C PRO A 47 -26.37 -0.02 5.08
N THR A 48 -27.16 -0.62 5.97
CA THR A 48 -27.67 0.03 7.18
C THR A 48 -26.63 0.05 8.30
N THR A 49 -25.69 -0.89 8.27
CA THR A 49 -24.53 -0.97 9.16
C THR A 49 -23.35 -0.18 8.59
N HIS A 50 -22.44 0.24 9.46
CA HIS A 50 -21.19 0.86 9.00
C HIS A 50 -20.27 -0.17 8.36
N ILE A 51 -19.51 0.26 7.35
CA ILE A 51 -18.45 -0.54 6.74
C ILE A 51 -17.18 -0.35 7.57
N THR A 52 -16.72 -1.41 8.21
CA THR A 52 -15.46 -1.46 8.92
C THR A 52 -14.31 -1.59 7.92
N LEU A 53 -13.34 -0.69 8.05
CA LEU A 53 -12.14 -0.60 7.23
C LEU A 53 -10.94 -1.16 7.99
N PRO A 54 -9.86 -1.59 7.29
CA PRO A 54 -8.63 -2.00 7.94
C PRO A 54 -8.09 -0.90 8.85
N ASN A 55 -7.41 -1.31 9.94
CA ASN A 55 -6.87 -0.37 10.91
C ASN A 55 -5.87 0.57 10.22
N THR A 56 -6.30 1.80 10.03
CA THR A 56 -5.55 2.89 9.40
C THR A 56 -5.80 4.14 10.23
N SER A 57 -4.94 5.15 10.10
CA SER A 57 -5.17 6.35 10.90
C SER A 57 -6.42 7.11 10.41
N PRO A 58 -7.16 7.77 11.31
CA PRO A 58 -8.27 8.67 10.97
C PRO A 58 -7.95 9.70 9.89
N LEU A 59 -6.72 10.20 9.93
CA LEU A 59 -6.20 11.18 9.00
C LEU A 59 -6.14 10.60 7.58
N VAL A 60 -5.74 9.34 7.42
CA VAL A 60 -5.69 8.65 6.12
C VAL A 60 -7.09 8.52 5.51
N LEU A 61 -8.10 8.15 6.29
CA LEU A 61 -9.47 8.09 5.79
C LEU A 61 -9.99 9.47 5.39
N THR A 62 -9.82 10.47 6.24
CA THR A 62 -10.30 11.83 5.96
C THR A 62 -9.62 12.39 4.71
N SER A 63 -8.31 12.16 4.57
CA SER A 63 -7.51 12.52 3.41
C SER A 63 -7.97 11.83 2.13
N LEU A 64 -8.21 10.51 2.17
CA LEU A 64 -8.72 9.77 1.02
C LEU A 64 -10.12 10.26 0.60
N ILE A 65 -11.03 10.50 1.56
CA ILE A 65 -12.37 11.03 1.24
C ILE A 65 -12.29 12.44 0.66
N HIS A 66 -11.35 13.27 1.11
CA HIS A 66 -11.09 14.56 0.49
C HIS A 66 -10.62 14.37 -0.96
N TRP A 67 -9.67 13.47 -1.20
CA TRP A 67 -9.16 13.16 -2.54
C TRP A 67 -10.25 12.68 -3.50
N LEU A 68 -11.14 11.79 -3.05
CA LEU A 68 -12.30 11.35 -3.85
C LEU A 68 -13.25 12.51 -4.21
N LYS A 69 -13.42 13.49 -3.30
CA LYS A 69 -14.35 14.59 -3.52
C LYS A 69 -13.79 15.70 -4.41
N THR A 70 -12.49 15.96 -4.32
CA THR A 70 -11.87 17.13 -4.98
C THR A 70 -11.02 16.74 -6.19
N GLY A 71 -10.70 15.46 -6.35
CA GLY A 71 -9.72 14.99 -7.34
C GLY A 71 -8.26 15.31 -6.97
N ASN A 72 -8.03 16.05 -5.87
CA ASN A 72 -6.70 16.48 -5.47
C ASN A 72 -6.02 15.43 -4.60
N ALA A 73 -4.87 14.93 -5.08
CA ALA A 73 -4.03 14.04 -4.29
C ALA A 73 -3.53 14.73 -3.01
N PRO A 74 -3.32 13.97 -1.93
CA PRO A 74 -2.92 14.58 -0.68
C PRO A 74 -1.47 15.12 -0.79
N PRO A 75 -1.19 16.30 -0.21
CA PRO A 75 0.04 17.05 -0.45
C PRO A 75 1.25 16.43 0.26
N HIS A 76 1.85 15.40 -0.32
CA HIS A 76 2.80 14.55 0.40
C HIS A 76 3.88 13.95 -0.51
N LEU A 77 4.74 14.80 -1.10
CA LEU A 77 5.80 14.36 -2.03
C LEU A 77 7.17 14.19 -1.36
N SER A 78 7.23 14.04 -0.02
CA SER A 78 8.48 13.85 0.71
C SER A 78 8.63 12.42 1.23
N ALA A 79 9.86 11.99 1.46
CA ALA A 79 10.18 10.69 2.06
C ALA A 79 9.46 10.46 3.40
N ALA A 80 9.35 11.50 4.24
CA ALA A 80 8.63 11.44 5.51
C ALA A 80 7.14 11.10 5.35
N SER A 81 6.58 11.36 4.17
CA SER A 81 5.19 11.05 3.86
C SER A 81 4.99 9.66 3.25
N PHE A 82 6.08 8.93 2.97
CA PHE A 82 6.02 7.60 2.35
C PHE A 82 5.14 6.60 3.12
N PRO A 83 5.22 6.48 4.47
CA PRO A 83 4.33 5.60 5.21
C PRO A 83 2.85 6.01 5.10
N PHE A 84 2.58 7.32 5.01
CA PHE A 84 1.21 7.83 4.84
C PHE A 84 0.65 7.46 3.46
N ILE A 85 1.47 7.54 2.40
CA ILE A 85 1.08 7.11 1.04
C ILE A 85 0.75 5.62 1.00
N LEU A 86 1.57 4.77 1.62
CA LEU A 86 1.33 3.32 1.66
C LEU A 86 0.03 2.98 2.42
N LYS A 87 -0.29 3.73 3.49
CA LYS A 87 -1.57 3.62 4.19
C LYS A 87 -2.75 4.01 3.30
N HIS A 88 -2.61 5.04 2.44
CA HIS A 88 -3.63 5.36 1.44
C HIS A 88 -3.82 4.22 0.45
N TRP A 89 -2.74 3.58 0.01
CA TRP A 89 -2.83 2.43 -0.89
C TRP A 89 -3.64 1.29 -0.27
N VAL A 90 -3.36 0.92 0.99
CA VAL A 90 -4.08 -0.16 1.70
C VAL A 90 -5.56 0.19 1.84
N LEU A 91 -5.87 1.43 2.21
CA LEU A 91 -7.25 1.87 2.35
C LEU A 91 -7.98 1.93 0.99
N ALA A 92 -7.31 2.42 -0.05
CA ALA A 92 -7.83 2.43 -1.41
C ALA A 92 -8.13 1.02 -1.90
N ARG A 93 -7.26 0.06 -1.60
CA ARG A 93 -7.48 -1.36 -1.88
C ARG A 93 -8.71 -1.92 -1.20
N ALA A 94 -8.88 -1.67 0.10
CA ALA A 94 -10.05 -2.15 0.85
C ALA A 94 -11.38 -1.65 0.25
N LEU A 95 -11.37 -0.49 -0.40
CA LEU A 95 -12.53 0.13 -1.04
C LEU A 95 -12.64 -0.19 -2.55
N GLY A 96 -11.73 -0.99 -3.11
CA GLY A 96 -11.70 -1.29 -4.54
C GLY A 96 -11.36 -0.12 -5.45
N LEU A 97 -10.60 0.87 -4.94
CA LEU A 97 -10.20 2.09 -5.65
C LEU A 97 -8.88 1.87 -6.41
N TRP A 98 -8.87 1.01 -7.42
CA TRP A 98 -7.64 0.60 -8.15
C TRP A 98 -6.85 1.77 -8.76
N ARG A 99 -7.52 2.80 -9.30
CA ARG A 99 -6.83 4.00 -9.83
C ARG A 99 -6.08 4.76 -8.74
N TYR A 100 -6.63 4.77 -7.52
CA TYR A 100 -6.02 5.44 -6.37
C TYR A 100 -4.88 4.61 -5.78
N GLN A 101 -4.97 3.27 -5.82
CA GLN A 101 -3.84 2.39 -5.54
C GLN A 101 -2.67 2.73 -6.50
N ASN A 102 -2.94 2.81 -7.79
CA ASN A 102 -1.94 3.15 -8.81
C ASN A 102 -1.36 4.55 -8.62
N ALA A 103 -2.18 5.53 -8.28
CA ALA A 103 -1.73 6.87 -7.94
C ALA A 103 -0.84 6.89 -6.69
N CYS A 104 -1.17 6.10 -5.66
CA CYS A 104 -0.31 5.97 -4.47
C CYS A 104 1.07 5.39 -4.80
N ILE A 105 1.17 4.42 -5.72
CA ILE A 105 2.47 3.92 -6.18
C ILE A 105 3.28 5.05 -6.84
N ARG A 106 2.66 5.86 -7.71
CA ARG A 106 3.32 7.01 -8.37
C ARG A 106 3.77 8.07 -7.37
N LEU A 107 2.94 8.39 -6.38
CA LEU A 107 3.29 9.31 -5.30
C LEU A 107 4.44 8.76 -4.44
N GLY A 108 4.41 7.45 -4.13
CA GLY A 108 5.46 6.78 -3.37
C GLY A 108 6.79 6.79 -4.12
N LEU A 109 6.78 6.54 -5.43
CA LEU A 109 7.95 6.69 -6.29
C LEU A 109 8.52 8.10 -6.21
N SER A 110 7.66 9.12 -6.39
CA SER A 110 8.07 10.53 -6.31
C SER A 110 8.67 10.89 -4.94
N ALA A 111 8.05 10.45 -3.84
CA ALA A 111 8.55 10.68 -2.48
C ALA A 111 9.93 10.06 -2.21
N MET A 112 10.26 8.97 -2.91
CA MET A 112 11.49 8.20 -2.73
C MET A 112 12.54 8.44 -3.83
N GLN A 113 12.36 9.48 -4.67
CA GLN A 113 13.31 9.83 -5.72
C GLN A 113 14.68 10.22 -5.16
N SER A 114 14.71 11.04 -4.11
CA SER A 114 15.97 11.52 -3.52
C SER A 114 16.81 10.35 -3.00
N LYS A 115 18.12 10.42 -3.23
CA LYS A 115 19.09 9.46 -2.68
C LYS A 115 19.17 9.46 -1.15
N HIS A 116 18.72 10.55 -0.53
CA HIS A 116 18.69 10.69 0.93
C HIS A 116 17.36 10.24 1.55
N SER A 117 16.39 9.84 0.72
CA SER A 117 15.15 9.26 1.22
C SER A 117 15.44 7.90 1.85
N ILE A 118 14.95 7.68 3.06
CA ILE A 118 15.12 6.42 3.78
C ILE A 118 13.75 5.73 3.89
N CYS A 119 13.70 4.45 3.56
CA CYS A 119 12.60 3.55 3.87
C CYS A 119 12.93 2.81 5.15
N GLU A 120 12.19 3.07 6.22
CA GLU A 120 12.38 2.37 7.49
C GLU A 120 11.78 0.96 7.43
N ILE A 121 12.35 0.02 8.20
CA ILE A 121 11.89 -1.36 8.22
C ILE A 121 10.47 -1.47 8.82
N GLU A 122 10.11 -0.57 9.72
CA GLU A 122 8.81 -0.42 10.36
C GLU A 122 7.73 -0.16 9.31
N THR A 123 8.09 0.59 8.26
CA THR A 123 7.20 0.85 7.13
C THR A 123 6.95 -0.43 6.32
N VAL A 124 8.00 -1.21 6.06
CA VAL A 124 7.89 -2.51 5.38
C VAL A 124 7.06 -3.49 6.22
N LYS A 125 7.36 -3.59 7.51
CA LYS A 125 6.64 -4.44 8.47
C LYS A 125 5.15 -4.12 8.47
N TRP A 126 4.80 -2.84 8.60
CA TRP A 126 3.41 -2.41 8.57
C TRP A 126 2.71 -2.80 7.26
N VAL A 127 3.37 -2.66 6.10
CA VAL A 127 2.79 -3.10 4.82
C VAL A 127 2.55 -4.60 4.80
N TYR A 128 3.49 -5.40 5.30
CA TYR A 128 3.37 -6.85 5.31
C TYR A 128 2.27 -7.33 6.26
N GLU A 129 2.11 -6.70 7.42
CA GLU A 129 1.02 -6.96 8.36
C GLU A 129 -0.36 -6.60 7.77
N ASN A 130 -0.42 -5.62 6.88
CA ASN A 130 -1.68 -5.08 6.35
C ASN A 130 -1.98 -5.51 4.90
N THR A 131 -1.22 -6.44 4.35
CA THR A 131 -1.45 -6.96 2.99
C THR A 131 -1.19 -8.45 2.93
N HIS A 132 -1.92 -9.17 2.07
CA HIS A 132 -1.67 -10.60 1.80
C HIS A 132 -0.31 -10.85 1.08
N PRO A 133 0.27 -12.05 1.20
CA PRO A 133 1.40 -12.50 0.37
C PRO A 133 1.10 -12.36 -1.12
N GLY A 134 2.09 -11.93 -1.91
CA GLY A 134 1.93 -11.67 -3.35
C GLY A 134 1.32 -10.30 -3.70
N SER A 135 0.94 -9.50 -2.70
CA SER A 135 0.48 -8.12 -2.91
C SER A 135 1.51 -7.29 -3.67
N THR A 136 1.06 -6.55 -4.69
CA THR A 136 1.87 -5.59 -5.44
C THR A 136 2.51 -4.53 -4.54
N LEU A 137 1.85 -4.16 -3.43
CA LEU A 137 2.43 -3.22 -2.47
C LEU A 137 3.62 -3.81 -1.72
N ARG A 138 3.62 -5.12 -1.42
CA ARG A 138 4.76 -5.80 -0.78
C ARG A 138 5.96 -5.78 -1.71
N ASP A 139 5.74 -6.11 -2.98
CA ASP A 139 6.79 -6.08 -4.01
C ASP A 139 7.33 -4.66 -4.24
N PHE A 140 6.45 -3.65 -4.25
CA PHE A 140 6.86 -2.25 -4.35
C PHE A 140 7.69 -1.81 -3.14
N VAL A 141 7.19 -2.00 -1.92
CA VAL A 141 7.86 -1.50 -0.71
C VAL A 141 9.19 -2.20 -0.47
N ILE A 142 9.30 -3.50 -0.78
CA ILE A 142 10.55 -4.25 -0.57
C ILE A 142 11.62 -3.82 -1.57
N LYS A 143 11.26 -3.51 -2.83
CA LYS A 143 12.20 -2.93 -3.80
C LYS A 143 12.73 -1.60 -3.32
N ILE A 144 11.84 -0.72 -2.86
CA ILE A 144 12.23 0.57 -2.28
C ILE A 144 13.15 0.34 -1.09
N PHE A 145 12.82 -0.58 -0.19
CA PHE A 145 13.64 -0.88 0.98
C PHE A 145 15.01 -1.46 0.62
N CYS A 146 15.11 -2.37 -0.36
CA CYS A 146 16.40 -2.86 -0.86
C CYS A 146 17.28 -1.77 -1.47
N GLN A 147 16.72 -0.63 -1.87
CA GLN A 147 17.46 0.48 -2.48
C GLN A 147 17.73 1.62 -1.49
N ARG A 148 16.79 1.84 -0.58
CA ARG A 148 16.68 3.02 0.29
C ARG A 148 16.54 2.67 1.77
N GLY A 149 16.77 1.42 2.13
CA GLY A 149 16.62 0.94 3.50
C GLY A 149 17.60 1.63 4.44
N GLY A 150 17.13 1.98 5.64
CA GLY A 150 18.00 2.35 6.74
C GLY A 150 18.82 1.15 7.23
N PRO A 151 19.76 1.38 8.17
CA PRO A 151 20.45 0.30 8.87
C PRO A 151 19.45 -0.69 9.50
N VAL A 152 19.67 -1.97 9.28
CA VAL A 152 18.81 -3.05 9.80
C VAL A 152 19.36 -3.50 11.16
N THR A 153 18.51 -3.56 12.19
CA THR A 153 18.89 -4.13 13.49
C THR A 153 18.65 -5.64 13.53
N LYS A 154 19.23 -6.33 14.52
CA LYS A 154 19.00 -7.77 14.71
C LYS A 154 17.53 -8.11 14.99
N GLU A 155 16.72 -7.17 15.50
CA GLU A 155 15.30 -7.41 15.78
C GLU A 155 14.47 -7.67 14.52
N VAL A 156 14.95 -7.24 13.36
CA VAL A 156 14.32 -7.51 12.05
C VAL A 156 14.36 -9.01 11.71
N PHE A 157 15.27 -9.76 12.33
CA PHE A 157 15.35 -11.23 12.21
C PHE A 157 14.63 -11.95 13.35
N SER A 158 13.75 -11.26 14.09
CA SER A 158 12.91 -11.93 15.08
C SER A 158 11.90 -12.85 14.39
N LYS A 159 11.54 -13.94 15.09
CA LYS A 159 10.60 -14.96 14.61
C LYS A 159 9.27 -14.36 14.10
N GLY A 160 8.74 -13.33 14.78
CA GLY A 160 7.51 -12.67 14.35
C GLY A 160 7.63 -11.90 13.02
N VAL A 161 8.82 -11.42 12.68
CA VAL A 161 9.09 -10.75 11.40
C VAL A 161 9.41 -11.77 10.30
N GLU A 162 10.03 -12.89 10.66
CA GLU A 162 10.31 -14.01 9.76
C GLU A 162 9.01 -14.59 9.16
N GLU A 163 7.99 -14.78 10.00
CA GLU A 163 6.67 -15.31 9.59
C GLU A 163 5.95 -14.41 8.56
N LEU A 164 6.28 -13.12 8.49
CA LEU A 164 5.71 -12.21 7.49
C LEU A 164 6.26 -12.48 6.07
N GLY A 165 7.44 -13.09 5.95
CA GLY A 165 8.13 -13.36 4.69
C GLY A 165 9.03 -12.22 4.20
N ILE A 166 9.29 -11.20 5.02
CA ILE A 166 10.11 -10.03 4.65
C ILE A 166 11.51 -10.44 4.25
N VAL A 167 12.17 -11.30 5.04
CA VAL A 167 13.55 -11.73 4.77
C VAL A 167 13.64 -12.46 3.42
N ARG A 168 12.69 -13.36 3.15
CA ARG A 168 12.63 -14.09 1.86
C ARG A 168 12.54 -13.12 0.68
N ASP A 169 11.63 -12.17 0.74
CA ASP A 169 11.37 -11.24 -0.36
C ASP A 169 12.51 -10.23 -0.51
N LEU A 170 13.09 -9.76 0.61
CA LEU A 170 14.30 -8.92 0.66
C LEU A 170 15.47 -9.61 -0.04
N SER A 171 15.80 -10.83 0.38
CA SER A 171 16.99 -11.52 -0.10
C SER A 171 16.85 -11.95 -1.57
N TYR A 172 15.63 -12.26 -2.04
CA TYR A 172 15.36 -12.42 -3.47
C TYR A 172 15.67 -11.13 -4.25
N TRP A 173 15.16 -9.98 -3.79
CA TRP A 173 15.37 -8.71 -4.47
C TRP A 173 16.82 -8.23 -4.43
N LEU A 174 17.54 -8.48 -3.33
CA LEU A 174 18.99 -8.22 -3.26
C LEU A 174 19.74 -9.02 -4.32
N TRP A 175 19.42 -10.30 -4.50
CA TRP A 175 20.00 -11.13 -5.56
C TRP A 175 19.67 -10.60 -6.98
N VAL A 176 18.43 -10.15 -7.21
CA VAL A 176 18.06 -9.51 -8.49
C VAL A 176 18.88 -8.24 -8.73
N LEU A 177 19.06 -7.41 -7.69
CA LEU A 177 19.88 -6.21 -7.78
C LEU A 177 21.35 -6.54 -8.05
N GLU A 178 21.90 -7.60 -7.47
CA GLU A 178 23.26 -8.08 -7.76
C GLU A 178 23.45 -8.50 -9.22
N LYS A 179 22.46 -9.18 -9.80
CA LYS A 179 22.48 -9.51 -11.23
C LYS A 179 22.47 -8.27 -12.11
N ALA A 180 21.63 -7.30 -11.78
CA ALA A 180 21.55 -6.04 -12.51
C ALA A 180 22.86 -5.23 -12.42
N ARG A 181 23.67 -5.43 -11.38
CA ARG A 181 25.00 -4.80 -11.20
C ARG A 181 26.09 -5.41 -12.11
N GLY A 182 25.79 -6.43 -12.91
CA GLY A 182 26.77 -7.03 -13.82
C GLY A 182 27.85 -7.86 -13.13
N ILE A 183 27.60 -8.33 -11.90
CA ILE A 183 28.50 -9.27 -11.22
C ILE A 183 28.47 -10.58 -12.04
N PRO A 184 29.61 -11.07 -12.55
CA PRO A 184 29.64 -12.21 -13.45
C PRO A 184 28.98 -13.44 -12.82
N GLU A 185 28.09 -14.09 -13.57
CA GLU A 185 27.17 -15.14 -13.11
C GLU A 185 27.86 -16.34 -12.43
N LYS A 186 29.17 -16.53 -12.68
CA LYS A 186 29.99 -17.62 -12.13
C LYS A 186 30.35 -17.46 -10.65
N THR A 187 30.19 -16.27 -10.05
CA THR A 187 30.49 -16.04 -8.61
C THR A 187 29.25 -15.96 -7.73
N LEU A 188 28.04 -15.92 -8.30
CA LEU A 188 26.80 -15.77 -7.56
C LEU A 188 26.24 -17.14 -7.13
N LYS A 189 26.54 -17.53 -5.89
CA LYS A 189 25.78 -18.61 -5.22
C LYS A 189 24.44 -18.04 -4.74
N LYS A 190 23.37 -18.84 -4.86
CA LYS A 190 22.07 -18.51 -4.27
C LYS A 190 22.30 -18.27 -2.75
N PRO A 191 21.75 -17.20 -2.16
CA PRO A 191 22.05 -16.88 -0.76
C PRO A 191 21.65 -18.03 0.16
N ASP A 192 22.51 -18.31 1.14
CA ASP A 192 22.17 -19.16 2.29
C ASP A 192 21.51 -18.28 3.35
N TRP A 193 20.27 -18.59 3.71
CA TRP A 193 19.35 -17.66 4.37
C TRP A 193 19.55 -17.59 5.90
N THR A 194 20.67 -18.08 6.43
CA THR A 194 20.82 -18.39 7.86
C THR A 194 21.64 -17.41 8.71
N GLY A 195 22.11 -16.24 8.22
CA GLY A 195 22.81 -15.37 9.18
C GLY A 195 23.56 -14.08 8.82
N GLU A 196 23.42 -13.43 7.67
CA GLU A 196 24.24 -12.23 7.39
C GLU A 196 23.44 -10.92 7.22
N LEU A 197 23.92 -9.88 7.93
CA LEU A 197 23.48 -8.49 7.85
C LEU A 197 24.20 -7.78 6.70
N TYR A 198 23.44 -7.26 5.73
CA TYR A 198 23.97 -6.54 4.56
C TYR A 198 23.59 -5.05 4.62
N PRO A 199 24.56 -4.11 4.61
CA PRO A 199 24.28 -2.70 4.42
C PRO A 199 24.07 -2.35 2.94
N LEU A 200 23.22 -1.35 2.66
CA LEU A 200 22.79 -0.93 1.31
C LEU A 200 23.63 0.25 0.75
N PRO A 201 23.94 0.29 -0.58
CA PRO A 201 24.72 1.37 -1.20
C PRO A 201 23.87 2.49 -1.87
N GLU A 202 24.46 3.69 -1.98
CA GLU A 202 23.80 4.98 -2.26
C GLU A 202 23.30 5.25 -3.70
N PHE A 203 23.73 4.49 -4.71
CA PHE A 203 23.59 4.87 -6.13
C PHE A 203 22.38 4.30 -6.88
N LEU A 204 21.46 3.60 -6.21
CA LEU A 204 20.20 3.15 -6.82
C LEU A 204 19.14 4.25 -6.73
N VAL A 205 19.38 5.31 -7.51
CA VAL A 205 18.41 6.37 -7.81
C VAL A 205 17.62 5.92 -9.04
N PHE A 206 16.28 5.90 -8.91
CA PHE A 206 15.37 6.05 -10.06
C PHE A 206 16.02 7.06 -11.00
N ASP A 207 16.25 6.73 -12.28
CA ASP A 207 17.11 7.60 -13.07
C ASP A 207 16.65 9.06 -12.95
N GLU A 208 17.60 9.96 -12.77
CA GLU A 208 17.35 11.39 -12.55
C GLU A 208 16.65 12.03 -13.76
N THR A 209 16.42 11.25 -14.82
CA THR A 209 15.83 11.63 -16.10
C THR A 209 14.32 11.40 -16.19
N GLY A 210 13.70 10.75 -15.18
CA GLY A 210 12.25 10.62 -15.10
C GLY A 210 11.65 9.68 -16.14
N ASN A 211 12.40 8.66 -16.60
CA ASN A 211 11.87 7.70 -17.56
C ASN A 211 10.68 6.92 -16.97
N GLN A 212 9.60 6.84 -17.75
CA GLN A 212 8.37 6.18 -17.36
C GLN A 212 8.62 4.67 -17.27
N MET A 213 8.51 4.08 -16.07
CA MET A 213 8.52 2.63 -15.94
C MET A 213 7.39 2.04 -16.79
N PRO A 214 7.60 0.89 -17.45
CA PRO A 214 6.52 0.19 -18.12
C PRO A 214 5.39 -0.04 -17.09
N ASP A 215 4.17 0.41 -17.41
CA ASP A 215 2.96 0.30 -16.56
C ASP A 215 2.58 -1.15 -16.17
N LYS A 216 3.43 -2.14 -16.44
CA LYS A 216 3.19 -3.57 -16.25
C LYS A 216 3.65 -4.13 -14.90
N PHE A 217 4.50 -3.43 -14.15
CA PHE A 217 5.20 -4.07 -13.01
C PHE A 217 4.54 -3.85 -11.64
N HIS A 218 3.70 -2.81 -11.46
CA HIS A 218 3.17 -2.46 -10.14
C HIS A 218 1.74 -1.89 -10.11
N PHE A 219 1.04 -1.96 -11.23
CA PHE A 219 -0.27 -1.34 -11.36
C PHE A 219 -1.38 -2.39 -11.30
N VAL A 220 -2.43 -2.05 -10.57
CA VAL A 220 -3.64 -2.86 -10.40
C VAL A 220 -4.58 -2.52 -11.56
N GLY A 221 -5.05 -3.54 -12.28
CA GLY A 221 -6.10 -3.41 -13.30
C GLY A 221 -7.49 -3.23 -12.67
N ASP A 222 -8.51 -3.06 -13.50
CA ASP A 222 -9.90 -3.00 -13.00
C ASP A 222 -10.34 -4.37 -12.46
N GLU A 223 -9.86 -5.47 -13.03
CA GLU A 223 -10.05 -6.81 -12.48
C GLU A 223 -9.47 -6.97 -11.07
N GLY A 224 -8.42 -6.22 -10.75
CA GLY A 224 -7.76 -6.20 -9.45
C GLY A 224 -8.50 -5.38 -8.39
N ALA A 225 -9.55 -4.63 -8.75
CA ALA A 225 -10.31 -3.79 -7.83
C ALA A 225 -11.00 -4.60 -6.72
N PHE A 226 -11.42 -5.83 -7.02
CA PHE A 226 -12.05 -6.71 -6.02
C PHE A 226 -11.03 -7.40 -5.11
N TRP A 227 -9.79 -7.55 -5.58
CA TRP A 227 -8.73 -8.26 -4.86
C TRP A 227 -8.17 -7.41 -3.71
N GLY A 228 -8.50 -7.80 -2.48
CA GLY A 228 -8.25 -7.05 -1.25
C GLY A 228 -9.41 -6.20 -0.76
N ALA A 229 -10.53 -6.19 -1.47
CA ALA A 229 -11.76 -5.54 -1.03
C ALA A 229 -12.78 -6.55 -0.50
N GLU A 230 -12.42 -7.83 -0.32
CA GLU A 230 -13.33 -8.93 0.01
C GLU A 230 -14.05 -8.70 1.34
N ALA A 231 -13.34 -8.15 2.33
CA ALA A 231 -13.93 -7.82 3.63
C ALA A 231 -15.02 -6.75 3.51
N VAL A 232 -14.84 -5.77 2.62
CA VAL A 232 -15.86 -4.77 2.33
C VAL A 232 -16.96 -5.38 1.48
N ALA A 233 -16.64 -6.13 0.44
CA ALA A 233 -17.59 -6.83 -0.43
C ALA A 233 -18.56 -7.74 0.38
N LYS A 234 -18.05 -8.45 1.39
CA LYS A 234 -18.86 -9.24 2.31
C LYS A 234 -19.81 -8.39 3.15
N GLN A 235 -19.35 -7.25 3.67
CA GLN A 235 -20.19 -6.30 4.42
C GLN A 235 -21.25 -5.65 3.52
N LEU A 236 -20.99 -5.60 2.22
CA LEU A 236 -21.88 -5.13 1.18
C LEU A 236 -22.88 -6.21 0.72
N GLY A 237 -22.74 -7.46 1.16
CA GLY A 237 -23.60 -8.58 0.80
C GLY A 237 -23.29 -9.19 -0.58
N LEU A 238 -22.10 -8.96 -1.12
CA LEU A 238 -21.67 -9.46 -2.43
C LEU A 238 -20.98 -10.82 -2.37
N CYS A 239 -20.58 -11.27 -1.17
CA CYS A 239 -19.78 -12.46 -0.93
C CYS A 239 -20.23 -13.18 0.34
#